data_AF-A0A142XHE2-F1
#
_entry.id   AF-A0A142XHE2-F1
#
_cell.length_a   1.000
_cell.length_b   1.000
_cell.length_c   1.000
_cell.angle_alpha   90.00
_cell.angle_beta   90.00
_cell.angle_gamma   90.00
#
_symmetry.space_group_name_H-M   'P 1'
#
loop_
_entity.id
_entity.type
_entity.pdbx_description
1 polymer ?
#
loop_
_entity_poly.entity_id
_entity_poly.type
_entity_poly.pdbx_seq_one_letter_code
_entity_poly.pdbx_strand_id
1 'polypeptide(L)' 'MIRIQLPATEADRLDTLFRSTDDLKFRVRLQIVLMAHRGRARQDIATDLGVHRKSVF' A
#
# COMPACT_ATOMS: atom_id res chain seq x y z
N MET A 1 -2.76 13.08 -9.26
CA MET A 1 -2.18 12.31 -8.14
C MET A 1 -3.29 11.45 -7.57
N ILE A 2 -3.32 10.13 -7.82
CA ILE A 2 -4.42 9.29 -7.32
C ILE A 2 -4.20 9.13 -5.82
N ARG A 3 -5.11 9.70 -5.03
CA ARG A 3 -5.23 9.42 -3.61
C ARG A 3 -6.17 8.23 -3.49
N ILE A 4 -5.66 7.12 -2.96
CA ILE A 4 -6.49 5.94 -2.71
C ILE A 4 -7.33 6.26 -1.46
N GLN A 5 -8.60 6.55 -1.63
CA GLN A 5 -9.52 6.69 -0.50
C GLN A 5 -10.22 5.36 -0.28
N LEU A 6 -9.78 4.64 0.75
CA LEU A 6 -10.45 3.45 1.22
C LEU A 6 -11.47 3.85 2.29
N PRO A 7 -12.68 3.25 2.28
CA PRO A 7 -13.52 3.22 3.46
C PRO A 7 -12.74 2.62 4.64
N ALA A 8 -13.01 3.08 5.86
CA ALA A 8 -12.31 2.61 7.07
C ALA A 8 -12.35 1.08 7.21
N THR A 9 -13.51 0.48 6.92
CA THR A 9 -13.70 -0.98 6.93
C THR A 9 -12.79 -1.73 5.97
N GLU A 10 -12.54 -1.18 4.79
CA GLU A 10 -11.66 -1.79 3.79
C GLU A 10 -10.19 -1.58 4.18
N ALA A 11 -9.84 -0.42 4.75
CA ALA A 11 -8.51 -0.18 5.29
C ALA A 11 -8.15 -1.17 6.41
N ASP A 12 -9.07 -1.44 7.33
CA ASP A 12 -8.89 -2.41 8.42
C ASP A 12 -8.75 -3.84 7.89
N ARG A 13 -9.53 -4.20 6.87
CA ARG A 13 -9.43 -5.49 6.19
C ARG A 13 -8.07 -5.68 5.54
N LEU A 14 -7.56 -4.66 4.85
CA LEU A 14 -6.26 -4.69 4.20
C LEU A 14 -5.11 -4.70 5.22
N ASP A 15 -5.23 -4.01 6.36
CA ASP A 15 -4.24 -4.09 7.45
C ASP A 15 -4.19 -5.50 8.06
N THR A 16 -5.37 -6.12 8.25
CA THR A 16 -5.47 -7.51 8.71
C THR A 16 -4.82 -8.48 7.72
N LEU A 17 -5.12 -8.34 6.43
CA LEU A 17 -4.51 -9.15 5.36
C LEU A 17 -2.99 -8.96 5.26
N PHE A 18 -2.51 -7.72 5.46
CA PHE A 18 -1.08 -7.42 5.45
C PHE A 18 -0.33 -8.18 6.55
N ARG A 19 -0.94 -8.32 7.73
CA ARG A 19 -0.37 -9.03 8.88
C ARG A 19 -0.43 -10.55 8.74
N SER A 20 -1.42 -11.09 8.03
CA SER A 20 -1.67 -12.53 7.96
C SER A 20 -1.16 -13.20 6.69
N THR A 21 -0.83 -12.44 5.63
CA THR A 21 -0.38 -13.04 4.37
C THR A 21 1.09 -13.43 4.39
N ASP A 22 1.38 -14.64 3.91
CA ASP A 22 2.75 -15.14 3.72
C ASP A 22 3.34 -14.83 2.33
N ASP A 23 2.51 -14.37 1.39
CA ASP A 23 2.98 -13.96 0.06
C ASP A 23 3.66 -12.59 0.15
N LEU A 24 4.98 -12.59 0.02
CA LEU A 24 5.81 -11.37 0.06
C LEU A 24 5.40 -10.34 -0.99
N LYS A 25 5.08 -10.79 -2.22
CA LYS A 25 4.70 -9.89 -3.31
C LYS A 25 3.34 -9.27 -3.05
N PHE A 26 2.41 -10.04 -2.50
CA PHE A 26 1.11 -9.54 -2.09
C PHE A 26 1.22 -8.58 -0.90
N ARG A 27 2.05 -8.91 0.10
CA ARG A 27 2.35 -8.04 1.26
C ARG A 27 2.87 -6.67 0.85
N VAL A 28 3.80 -6.62 -0.11
CA VAL A 28 4.34 -5.35 -0.65
C VAL A 28 3.23 -4.52 -1.33
N ARG A 29 2.33 -5.15 -2.09
CA ARG A 29 1.20 -4.44 -2.72
C ARG A 29 0.22 -3.89 -1.68
N LEU A 30 -0.09 -4.65 -0.63
CA LEU A 30 -0.92 -4.19 0.47
C LEU A 30 -0.28 -2.98 1.18
N GLN A 31 1.04 -3.03 1.41
CA GLN A 31 1.77 -1.92 2.00
C GLN A 31 1.71 -0.65 1.13
N ILE A 32 1.88 -0.78 -0.19
CA ILE A 32 1.74 0.35 -1.13
C ILE A 32 0.35 0.99 -1.02
N VAL A 33 -0.71 0.17 -1.02
CA VAL A 33 -2.10 0.64 -0.93
C VAL A 33 -2.36 1.33 0.41
N LEU A 34 -1.93 0.75 1.52
CA LEU A 34 -2.09 1.32 2.86
C LEU A 34 -1.32 2.64 3.01
N MET A 35 -0.10 2.75 2.48
CA MET A 35 0.65 4.00 2.52
C MET A 35 0.03 5.10 1.65
N ALA A 36 -0.46 4.75 0.45
CA ALA A 36 -1.17 5.68 -0.42
C ALA A 36 -2.48 6.16 0.21
N HIS A 37 -3.18 5.28 0.92
CA HIS A 37 -4.39 5.61 1.68
C HIS A 37 -4.11 6.58 2.83
N ARG A 38 -3.00 6.38 3.54
CA ARG A 38 -2.50 7.30 4.58
C ARG A 38 -1.98 8.64 4.02
N GLY A 39 -2.11 8.88 2.71
CA GLY A 39 -1.78 10.15 2.08
C GLY A 39 -0.33 10.32 1.66
N ARG A 40 0.50 9.26 1.73
CA ARG A 40 1.90 9.33 1.29
C ARG A 40 1.97 9.46 -0.23
N ALA A 41 2.93 10.26 -0.72
CA ALA A 41 3.12 10.44 -2.15
C ALA A 41 3.78 9.19 -2.76
N ARG A 42 3.47 8.92 -4.04
CA ARG A 42 3.98 7.73 -4.74
C ARG A 42 5.50 7.64 -4.79
N GLN A 43 6.16 8.79 -4.92
CA GLN A 43 7.62 8.84 -4.98
C GLN A 43 8.20 8.40 -3.64
N ASP A 44 7.67 8.93 -2.54
CA ASP A 44 8.10 8.55 -1.19
C ASP A 44 7.84 7.06 -0.92
N ILE A 45 6.69 6.53 -1.33
CA ILE A 45 6.38 5.09 -1.19
C ILE A 45 7.37 4.23 -2.00
N ALA A 46 7.66 4.63 -3.24
CA ALA A 46 8.60 3.89 -4.08
C ALA A 46 10.01 3.87 -3.48
N THR A 47 10.45 5.01 -2.95
CA THR A 47 11.73 5.16 -2.23
C THR A 47 11.77 4.30 -0.98
N ASP A 48 10.76 4.40 -0.11
CA ASP A 48 10.69 3.67 1.17
C ASP A 48 10.70 2.15 0.98
N LEU A 49 10.06 1.66 -0.09
CA LEU A 49 9.93 0.23 -0.36
C LEU A 49 11.00 -0.31 -1.31
N GLY A 50 11.89 0.54 -1.84
CA GLY A 50 12.88 0.16 -2.84
C GLY A 50 12.25 -0.41 -4.13
N VAL A 51 11.00 -0.06 -4.43
CA VAL A 51 10.28 -0.56 -5.60
C VAL A 51 10.31 0.46 -6.73
N HIS A 52 10.28 -0.04 -7.97
CA HIS A 52 10.16 0.85 -9.12
C HIS A 52 8.85 1.65 -9.05
N ARG A 53 8.89 2.95 -9.40
CA ARG A 53 7.72 3.85 -9.37
C ARG A 53 6.49 3.32 -10.12
N LYS A 54 6.69 2.52 -11.18
CA LYS A 54 5.60 1.86 -11.94
C LYS A 54 4.81 0.83 -11.13
N SER A 55 5.37 0.33 -10.04
CA SER A 55 4.68 -0.59 -9.11
C SER A 55 3.74 0.16 -8.16
N VAL A 56 3.75 1.49 -8.16
CA VAL A 56 2.95 2.36 -7.28
C VAL A 56 1.93 3.14 -8.14
N PHE A 57 0.63 2.90 -7.90
CA PHE A 57 -0.48 3.32 -8.77
C PHE A 57 -0.79 4.80 -8.71
#